data_AF-A0A1Y1S6A7-F1
#
_entry.id   AF-A0A1Y1S6A7-F1
#
_cell.length_a   1.000
_cell.length_b   1.000
_cell.length_c   1.000
_cell.angle_alpha   90.00
_cell.angle_beta   90.00
_cell.angle_gamma   90.00
#
_symmetry.space_group_name_H-M   'P 1'
#
loop_
_entity.id
_entity.type
_entity.pdbx_description
1 polymer ?
#
loop_
_entity_poly.entity_id
_entity_poly.type
_entity_poly.pdbx_seq_one_letter_code
_entity_poly.pdbx_strand_id
1 'polypeptide(L)' 'MEKENTSYRLVTVECLVPLKRPWKVSEELFRRLCTCLFKESDLLDGTPAAFKVKGVLKQGKMDASGGVVVDALVEFLVFK' A
#
# COMPACT_ATOMS: atom_id res chain seq x y z
N MET A 1 28.10 7.70 21.57
CA MET A 1 26.89 7.06 21.02
C MET A 1 26.09 8.15 20.35
N GLU A 2 26.24 8.31 19.04
CA GLU A 2 25.38 9.19 18.25
C GLU A 2 23.99 8.55 18.22
N LYS A 3 22.96 9.32 18.60
CA LYS A 3 21.57 8.87 18.45
C LYS A 3 21.24 8.95 16.97
N GLU A 4 21.13 7.81 16.29
CA GLU A 4 20.49 7.75 14.98
C GLU A 4 19.10 8.38 15.10
N ASN A 5 18.93 9.52 14.44
CA ASN A 5 17.72 10.33 14.52
C ASN A 5 16.72 9.75 13.52
N THR A 6 16.19 8.55 13.82
CA THR A 6 15.22 7.88 12.95
C THR A 6 13.97 8.75 12.89
N SER A 7 13.73 9.34 11.71
CA SER A 7 12.58 10.20 11.48
C SER A 7 11.42 9.35 11.00
N TYR A 8 10.24 9.56 11.57
CA TYR A 8 9.01 8.91 11.13
C TYR A 8 8.05 9.94 10.54
N ARG A 9 7.39 9.58 9.45
CA ARG A 9 6.31 10.38 8.87
C ARG A 9 5.18 9.50 8.34
N LEU A 10 3.99 10.07 8.31
CA LEU A 10 2.85 9.46 7.64
C LEU A 10 2.76 10.00 6.21
N VAL A 11 2.67 9.09 5.23
CA VAL A 11 2.53 9.42 3.80
C VAL A 11 1.26 8.76 3.28
N THR A 12 0.32 9.57 2.82
CA THR A 12 -0.92 9.05 2.20
C THR A 12 -0.78 9.06 0.69
N VAL A 13 -1.07 7.92 0.07
CA VAL A 13 -0.99 7.71 -1.38
C VAL A 13 -2.23 6.99 -1.90
N GLU A 14 -2.57 7.27 -3.15
CA GLU A 14 -3.56 6.51 -3.92
C GLU A 14 -2.83 5.40 -4.70
N CYS A 15 -3.29 4.16 -4.51
CA CYS A 15 -2.65 2.97 -5.08
C CYS A 15 -3.63 2.25 -6.00
N LEU A 16 -3.21 1.99 -7.23
CA LEU A 16 -3.89 1.03 -8.10
C LEU A 16 -3.39 -0.38 -7.79
N VAL A 17 -4.26 -1.23 -7.25
CA VAL A 17 -3.91 -2.57 -6.79
C VAL A 17 -4.66 -3.63 -7.62
N PRO A 18 -3.95 -4.43 -8.44
CA PRO A 18 -4.57 -5.54 -9.14
C PRO A 18 -4.87 -6.69 -8.16
N LEU A 19 -6.11 -7.16 -8.17
CA LEU A 19 -6.60 -8.24 -7.33
C LEU A 19 -7.03 -9.41 -8.21
N LYS A 20 -6.49 -10.60 -7.93
CA LYS A 20 -6.85 -11.83 -8.64
C LYS A 20 -8.18 -12.43 -8.16
N ARG A 21 -8.57 -12.10 -6.92
CA ARG A 21 -9.79 -12.62 -6.29
C ARG A 21 -10.63 -11.45 -5.79
N PRO A 22 -11.47 -10.85 -6.65
CA PRO A 22 -12.29 -9.70 -6.31
C PRO A 22 -13.21 -9.92 -5.10
N TRP A 23 -13.68 -11.14 -4.84
CA TRP A 23 -14.50 -11.47 -3.67
C TRP A 23 -13.70 -11.48 -2.34
N LYS A 24 -12.36 -11.34 -2.40
CA LYS A 24 -11.46 -11.28 -1.25
C LYS A 24 -10.66 -9.96 -1.24
N VAL A 25 -11.31 -8.83 -1.52
CA VAL A 25 -10.66 -7.51 -1.65
C VAL A 25 -9.69 -7.22 -0.52
N SER A 26 -10.17 -7.30 0.74
CA SER A 26 -9.34 -6.98 1.91
C SER A 26 -8.11 -7.88 2.01
N GLU A 27 -8.25 -9.19 1.78
CA GLU A 27 -7.15 -10.14 1.88
C GLU A 27 -6.10 -9.94 0.78
N GLU A 28 -6.54 -9.77 -0.47
CA GLU A 28 -5.64 -9.52 -1.62
C GLU A 28 -4.93 -8.16 -1.48
N LEU A 29 -5.65 -7.11 -1.05
CA LEU A 29 -5.10 -5.78 -0.82
C LEU A 29 -4.03 -5.81 0.28
N PHE A 30 -4.34 -6.39 1.44
CA PHE A 30 -3.37 -6.52 2.53
C PHE A 30 -2.16 -7.33 2.10
N ARG A 31 -2.36 -8.46 1.41
CA ARG A 31 -1.23 -9.29 0.92
C ARG A 31 -0.30 -8.50 0.01
N ARG A 32 -0.87 -7.68 -0.89
CA ARG A 32 -0.07 -6.87 -1.82
C ARG A 32 0.67 -5.75 -1.08
N LEU A 33 0.00 -5.01 -0.21
CA LEU A 33 0.61 -3.91 0.55
C LEU A 33 1.71 -4.41 1.50
N CYS A 34 1.53 -5.59 2.13
CA CYS A 34 2.58 -6.20 2.95
C CYS A 34 3.88 -6.45 2.18
N THR A 35 3.81 -6.70 0.86
CA THR A 35 5.02 -6.96 0.05
C THR A 35 5.88 -5.71 -0.19
N CYS A 36 5.32 -4.52 0.09
CA CYS A 36 5.99 -3.23 -0.01
C CYS A 36 6.68 -2.82 1.29
N LEU A 37 6.34 -3.44 2.43
CA LEU A 37 6.92 -3.10 3.72
C LEU A 37 8.41 -3.46 3.78
N PHE A 38 9.16 -2.68 4.56
CA PHE A 38 10.59 -2.87 4.85
C PHE A 38 11.48 -2.87 3.61
N LYS A 39 11.05 -2.21 2.54
CA LYS A 39 11.84 -1.96 1.34
C LYS A 39 11.85 -0.46 1.06
N GLU A 40 13.04 0.08 0.79
CA GLU A 40 13.16 1.48 0.43
C GLU A 40 12.32 1.77 -0.83
N SER A 41 11.60 2.89 -0.78
CA SER A 41 10.69 3.30 -1.83
C SER A 41 10.95 4.75 -2.20
N ASP A 42 11.36 4.98 -3.44
CA ASP A 42 11.51 6.33 -3.99
C ASP A 42 10.19 7.11 -3.96
N LEU A 43 9.07 6.41 -4.19
CA LEU A 43 7.73 6.99 -4.17
C LEU A 43 7.36 7.52 -2.78
N LEU A 44 7.73 6.80 -1.73
CA LEU A 44 7.46 7.19 -0.35
C LEU A 44 8.61 7.99 0.28
N ASP A 45 9.71 8.14 -0.45
CA ASP A 45 10.97 8.74 -0.02
C ASP A 45 11.37 8.25 1.39
N GLY A 46 11.55 6.93 1.49
CA GLY A 46 11.94 6.21 2.71
C GLY A 46 11.44 4.77 2.73
N THR A 47 11.52 4.13 3.89
CA THR A 47 11.11 2.74 4.07
C THR A 47 9.78 2.66 4.84
N PRO A 48 8.70 2.10 4.26
CA PRO A 48 7.45 1.90 4.96
C PRO A 48 7.55 0.75 5.98
N ALA A 49 7.24 1.04 7.24
CA ALA A 49 7.20 0.04 8.32
C ALA A 49 5.79 -0.51 8.58
N ALA A 50 4.76 0.28 8.31
CA ALA A 50 3.36 -0.11 8.49
C ALA A 50 2.47 0.64 7.49
N PHE A 51 1.23 0.17 7.33
CA PHE A 51 0.21 0.86 6.54
C PHE A 51 -1.17 0.76 7.17
N LYS A 52 -2.04 1.70 6.82
CA LYS A 52 -3.47 1.71 7.09
C LYS A 52 -4.22 1.98 5.80
N VAL A 53 -5.09 1.06 5.40
CA VAL A 53 -6.03 1.29 4.30
C VAL A 53 -7.11 2.24 4.81
N LYS A 54 -7.22 3.43 4.21
CA LYS A 54 -8.25 4.44 4.54
C LYS A 54 -9.56 4.16 3.82
N GLY A 55 -9.50 3.60 2.62
CA GLY A 55 -10.68 3.20 1.86
C GLY A 55 -10.35 2.71 0.46
N VAL A 56 -11.35 2.12 -0.20
CA VAL A 56 -11.32 1.83 -1.65
C VAL A 56 -12.15 2.91 -2.32
N LEU A 57 -11.50 3.75 -3.12
CA LEU A 57 -12.10 4.91 -3.78
C LEU A 57 -12.95 4.49 -4.98
N LYS A 58 -12.44 3.53 -5.77
CA LYS A 58 -13.13 3.00 -6.95
C LYS A 58 -12.83 1.51 -7.14
N GLN A 59 -13.85 0.74 -7.48
CA GLN A 59 -13.66 -0.61 -8.01
C GLN A 59 -13.48 -0.49 -9.53
N GLY A 60 -12.35 -0.96 -10.04
CA GLY A 60 -12.08 -0.97 -11.48
C GLY A 60 -12.89 -2.01 -12.23
N LYS A 61 -12.73 -2.01 -13.55
CA LYS A 61 -13.38 -2.99 -14.42
C LYS A 61 -12.71 -4.35 -14.28
N MET A 62 -13.51 -5.42 -14.37
CA MET A 62 -13.01 -6.78 -14.39
C MET A 62 -12.30 -7.04 -15.73
N ASP A 63 -11.11 -7.62 -15.68
CA ASP A 63 -10.38 -8.04 -16.88
C ASP A 63 -10.89 -9.40 -17.41
N ALA A 64 -10.41 -9.79 -18.59
CA ALA A 64 -10.80 -11.06 -19.23
C ALA A 64 -10.41 -12.32 -18.42
N SER A 65 -9.53 -12.19 -17.42
CA SER A 65 -9.12 -13.26 -16.51
C SER A 65 -9.93 -13.30 -15.20
N GLY A 66 -10.89 -12.40 -15.03
CA GLY A 66 -11.69 -12.28 -13.80
C GLY A 66 -10.99 -11.48 -12.69
N GLY A 67 -9.83 -10.87 -12.98
CA GLY A 67 -9.14 -9.96 -12.07
C GLY A 67 -9.79 -8.57 -12.04
N VAL A 68 -9.55 -7.79 -10.99
CA VAL A 68 -10.01 -6.40 -10.90
C VAL A 68 -8.87 -5.50 -10.40
N VAL A 69 -8.76 -4.29 -10.91
CA VAL A 69 -7.88 -3.27 -10.35
C VAL A 69 -8.69 -2.40 -9.40
N VAL A 70 -8.28 -2.27 -8.14
CA VAL A 70 -8.92 -1.35 -7.19
C VAL A 70 -8.07 -0.12 -6.99
N ASP A 71 -8.73 1.03 -6.87
CA ASP A 71 -8.11 2.28 -6.46
C ASP A 71 -8.30 2.45 -4.95
N ALA A 72 -7.21 2.42 -4.19
CA ALA A 72 -7.23 2.41 -2.72
C ALA A 72 -6.40 3.57 -2.15
N LEU A 73 -6.95 4.26 -1.15
CA LEU A 73 -6.24 5.27 -0.38
C LEU A 73 -5.53 4.59 0.79
N VAL A 74 -4.21 4.68 0.83
CA VAL A 74 -3.36 4.00 1.83
C VAL A 74 -2.44 5.01 2.50
N GLU A 75 -2.42 5.01 3.82
CA GLU A 75 -1.49 5.79 4.64
C GLU A 75 -0.38 4.88 5.13
N PHE A 76 0.86 5.20 4.79
CA PHE A 76 2.06 4.48 5.22
C PHE A 76 2.76 5.22 6.36
N LEU A 77 3.25 4.47 7.34
CA LEU A 77 4.26 4.94 8.30
C LEU A 77 5.63 4.68 7.69
N VAL A 78 6.35 5.74 7.33
CA VAL A 78 7.62 5.69 6.63
C VAL A 78 8.74 6.16 7.56
N PHE A 79 9.83 5.41 7.64
CA PHE A 79 11.04 5.82 8.34
C PHE A 79 12.16 6.15 7.36
N LYS A 80 12.97 7.15 7.74
CA LYS A 80 14.17 7.59 7.05
C LYS A 80 15.23 7.93 8.07
#